data_AF-A0A935L6V9-F1
#
_entry.id   AF-A0A935L6V9-F1
#
_cell.length_a   1.000
_cell.length_b   1.000
_cell.length_c   1.000
_cell.angle_alpha   90.00
_cell.angle_beta   90.00
_cell.angle_gamma   90.00
#
_symmetry.space_group_name_H-M   'P 1'
#
loop_
_entity.id
_entity.type
_entity.pdbx_description
1 polymer ?
#
loop_
_entity_poly.entity_id
_entity_poly.type
_entity_poly.pdbx_seq_one_letter_code
_entity_poly.pdbx_strand_id
1 'polypeptide(L)'
;MNVIQPFIEFFNHPVFIIVGGLTVLFAAIGIIYRIVCIILGVTPLVFRIGKAIWRRKVAIIGSSESFTSLKDCITDTNIFKKNNVIHIPIDNIEKVKEHTILLVDWETCSNQIDNIFIARKNNNTAVIIYAKAGSIPNEKMGEIANKSNTVVVNFKGRLLNDILNSLITTSFDGK
;
A
#
# COMPACT_ATOMS: atom_id res chain seq x y z
N MET A 1 53.21 10.36 -33.05
CA MET A 1 52.14 9.52 -33.64
C MET A 1 50.90 9.71 -32.79
N ASN A 2 49.83 10.25 -33.36
CA ASN A 2 48.63 10.69 -32.65
C ASN A 2 47.92 9.51 -31.98
N VAL A 3 48.23 9.26 -30.71
CA VAL A 3 47.54 8.28 -29.86
C VAL A 3 46.03 8.54 -29.81
N ILE A 4 45.59 9.78 -30.13
CA ILE A 4 44.19 10.22 -30.14
C ILE A 4 43.41 9.75 -31.38
N GLN A 5 44.07 9.55 -32.53
CA GLN A 5 43.40 9.19 -33.78
C GLN A 5 42.60 7.86 -33.67
N PRO A 6 43.18 6.78 -33.11
CA PRO A 6 42.48 5.51 -32.92
C PRO A 6 41.25 5.63 -32.00
N PHE A 7 41.29 6.52 -31.00
CA PHE A 7 40.14 6.77 -30.13
C PHE A 7 39.01 7.49 -30.88
N ILE A 8 39.34 8.47 -31.72
CA ILE A 8 38.35 9.18 -32.52
C ILE A 8 37.68 8.23 -33.53
N GLU A 9 38.45 7.37 -34.20
CA GLU A 9 37.93 6.36 -35.12
C GLU A 9 37.04 5.34 -34.43
N PHE A 10 37.41 4.91 -33.22
CA PHE A 10 36.60 4.02 -32.41
C PHE A 10 35.22 4.62 -32.10
N PHE A 11 35.13 5.86 -31.61
CA PHE A 11 33.85 6.50 -31.30
C PHE A 11 33.04 6.92 -32.55
N ASN A 12 33.70 7.10 -33.70
CA ASN A 12 33.04 7.35 -34.98
C ASN A 12 32.51 6.08 -35.65
N HIS A 13 32.73 4.90 -35.07
CA HIS A 13 32.13 3.68 -35.59
C HIS A 13 30.59 3.79 -35.56
N PRO A 14 29.88 3.41 -36.64
CA PRO A 14 28.43 3.63 -36.78
C PRO A 14 27.60 3.12 -35.58
N VAL A 15 28.04 2.02 -34.97
CA VAL A 15 27.41 1.46 -33.77
C VAL A 15 27.42 2.44 -32.60
N PHE A 16 28.54 3.08 -32.29
CA PHE A 16 28.64 4.02 -31.17
C PHE A 16 27.88 5.32 -31.44
N ILE A 17 27.83 5.77 -32.69
CA ILE A 17 27.03 6.93 -33.08
C ILE A 17 25.54 6.65 -32.87
N ILE A 18 25.05 5.49 -33.32
CA ILE A 18 23.63 5.11 -33.15
C ILE A 18 23.28 4.93 -31.67
N VAL A 19 24.11 4.20 -30.92
CA VAL A 19 23.88 3.99 -29.47
C VAL A 19 23.96 5.30 -28.71
N GLY A 20 24.94 6.16 -29.04
CA GLY A 20 25.09 7.48 -28.45
C GLY A 20 23.88 8.38 -28.73
N GLY A 21 23.43 8.42 -30.00
CA GLY A 21 22.25 9.17 -30.42
C GLY A 21 20.98 8.72 -29.70
N LEU A 22 20.73 7.40 -29.62
CA LEU A 22 19.60 6.83 -28.88
C LEU A 22 19.69 7.17 -27.39
N THR A 23 20.87 7.06 -26.79
CA THR A 23 21.08 7.36 -25.36
C THR A 23 20.77 8.84 -25.07
N VAL A 24 21.26 9.76 -25.90
CA VAL A 24 20.98 11.20 -25.75
C VAL A 24 19.49 11.49 -25.96
N LEU A 25 18.85 10.84 -26.94
CA LEU A 25 17.42 10.98 -27.19
C LEU A 25 16.59 10.54 -25.97
N PHE A 26 16.84 9.35 -25.42
CA PHE A 26 16.15 8.86 -24.23
C PHE A 26 16.46 9.73 -23.00
N ALA A 27 17.68 10.23 -22.86
CA ALA A 27 18.03 11.15 -21.77
C ALA A 27 17.26 12.47 -21.88
N ALA A 28 17.17 13.06 -23.08
CA ALA A 28 16.41 14.29 -23.32
C ALA A 28 14.92 14.10 -23.02
N ILE A 29 14.32 13.00 -23.51
CA ILE A 29 12.92 12.64 -23.22
C ILE A 29 12.73 12.45 -21.71
N GLY A 30 13.65 11.75 -21.03
CA GLY A 30 13.59 11.51 -19.59
C GLY A 30 13.66 12.79 -18.77
N ILE A 31 14.48 13.76 -19.17
CA ILE A 31 14.58 15.08 -18.52
C ILE A 31 13.27 15.86 -18.69
N ILE A 32 12.74 15.92 -19.92
CA ILE A 32 11.46 16.60 -20.20
C ILE A 32 10.34 15.97 -19.37
N TYR A 33 10.24 14.63 -19.40
CA TYR A 33 9.25 13.89 -18.62
C TYR A 33 9.37 14.20 -17.12
N ARG A 34 10.59 14.19 -16.57
CA ARG A 34 10.83 14.51 -15.15
C ARG A 34 10.38 15.92 -14.80
N ILE A 35 10.70 16.93 -15.63
CA ILE A 35 10.29 18.32 -15.41
C ILE A 35 8.75 18.41 -15.42
N VAL A 36 8.09 17.78 -16.39
CA VAL A 36 6.62 17.74 -16.47
C VAL A 36 6.01 17.10 -15.22
N CYS A 37 6.51 15.95 -14.76
CA CYS A 37 6.00 15.30 -13.55
C CYS A 37 6.19 16.12 -12.27
N ILE A 38 7.26 16.91 -12.18
CA ILE A 38 7.51 17.83 -11.07
C ILE A 38 6.52 19.00 -11.12
N ILE A 39 6.35 19.64 -12.28
CA ILE A 39 5.40 20.77 -12.47
C ILE A 39 3.97 20.32 -12.15
N LEU A 40 3.57 19.14 -12.59
CA LEU A 40 2.24 18.58 -12.34
C LEU A 40 2.06 18.06 -10.91
N GLY A 41 3.10 18.04 -10.07
CA GLY A 41 3.03 17.54 -8.69
C GLY A 41 2.74 16.03 -8.60
N VAL A 42 2.88 15.27 -9.68
CA VAL A 42 2.60 13.83 -9.74
C VAL A 42 3.70 13.02 -9.05
N THR A 43 4.96 13.48 -9.16
CA THR A 43 6.12 12.81 -8.54
C THR A 43 5.96 12.54 -7.04
N PRO A 44 5.62 13.52 -6.18
CA PRO A 44 5.46 13.27 -4.75
C PRO A 44 4.30 12.31 -4.44
N LEU A 45 3.22 12.31 -5.24
CA LEU A 45 2.07 11.43 -5.05
C LEU A 45 2.44 9.98 -5.38
N VAL A 46 2.99 9.73 -6.57
CA VAL A 46 3.38 8.38 -7.03
C VAL A 46 4.43 7.78 -6.10
N PHE A 47 5.44 8.57 -5.69
CA PHE A 47 6.45 8.11 -4.76
C PHE A 47 5.87 7.79 -3.37
N ARG A 48 4.91 8.59 -2.90
CA ARG A 48 4.23 8.36 -1.61
C ARG A 48 3.40 7.09 -1.63
N ILE A 49 2.58 6.89 -2.68
CA ILE A 49 1.75 5.70 -2.85
C ILE A 49 2.64 4.46 -2.98
N GLY A 50 3.65 4.49 -3.86
CA GLY A 50 4.57 3.37 -4.06
C GLY A 50 5.30 2.99 -2.77
N LYS A 51 5.80 3.98 -2.02
CA LYS A 51 6.47 3.76 -0.73
C LYS A 51 5.51 3.20 0.33
N ALA A 52 4.27 3.69 0.38
CA ALA A 52 3.26 3.19 1.30
C ALA A 52 2.94 1.72 1.01
N ILE A 53 2.65 1.38 -0.24
CA ILE A 53 2.38 0.00 -0.69
C ILE A 53 3.57 -0.93 -0.42
N TRP A 54 4.80 -0.47 -0.69
CA TRP A 54 5.99 -1.32 -0.54
C TRP A 54 6.37 -1.58 0.91
N ARG A 55 6.20 -0.62 1.83
CA ARG A 55 6.75 -0.71 3.20
C ARG A 55 5.71 -1.01 4.26
N ARG A 56 4.45 -0.62 4.07
CA ARG A 56 3.41 -0.80 5.10
C ARG A 56 2.88 -2.21 5.09
N LYS A 57 2.59 -2.71 6.28
CA LYS A 57 2.05 -4.03 6.49
C LYS A 57 0.57 -3.94 6.85
N VAL A 58 -0.23 -4.83 6.27
CA VAL A 58 -1.64 -5.02 6.60
C VAL A 58 -1.72 -6.17 7.60
N ALA A 59 -2.14 -5.86 8.82
CA ALA A 59 -2.37 -6.88 9.84
C ALA A 59 -3.81 -7.37 9.76
N ILE A 60 -3.99 -8.66 9.50
CA ILE A 60 -5.29 -9.31 9.47
C ILE A 60 -5.54 -9.96 10.81
N ILE A 61 -6.66 -9.62 11.44
CA ILE A 61 -7.08 -10.13 12.75
C ILE A 61 -8.29 -11.03 12.53
N GLY A 62 -8.18 -12.29 12.95
CA GLY A 62 -9.24 -13.29 12.76
C GLY A 62 -8.74 -14.72 12.84
N SER A 63 -9.60 -15.66 12.49
CA SER A 63 -9.24 -17.07 12.39
C SER A 63 -8.21 -17.33 11.27
N SER A 64 -7.54 -18.48 11.31
CA SER A 64 -6.59 -18.89 10.27
C SER A 64 -7.24 -19.05 8.89
N GLU A 65 -8.52 -19.43 8.85
CA GLU A 65 -9.30 -19.55 7.60
C GLU A 65 -9.59 -18.16 7.01
N SER A 66 -10.12 -17.24 7.82
CA SER A 66 -10.37 -15.86 7.40
C SER A 66 -9.08 -15.17 6.97
N PHE A 67 -7.97 -15.41 7.68
CA PHE A 67 -6.66 -14.91 7.29
C PHE A 67 -6.26 -15.36 5.89
N THR A 68 -6.37 -16.67 5.60
CA THR A 68 -5.99 -17.23 4.29
C THR A 68 -6.83 -16.61 3.17
N SER A 69 -8.16 -16.57 3.34
CA SER A 69 -9.06 -16.01 2.32
C SER A 69 -8.83 -14.52 2.04
N LEU A 70 -8.60 -13.72 3.09
CA LEU A 70 -8.34 -12.28 2.97
C LEU A 70 -6.93 -12.00 2.44
N LYS A 71 -5.94 -12.79 2.85
CA LYS A 71 -4.57 -12.69 2.33
C LYS A 71 -4.52 -12.97 0.84
N ASP A 72 -5.17 -14.03 0.39
CA ASP A 72 -5.20 -14.37 -1.03
C ASP A 72 -5.88 -13.25 -1.82
N CYS A 73 -7.05 -12.77 -1.36
CA CYS A 73 -7.74 -11.62 -1.95
C CYS A 73 -6.86 -10.38 -2.10
N ILE A 74 -6.00 -10.09 -1.13
CA ILE A 74 -5.10 -8.93 -1.15
C ILE A 74 -3.91 -9.16 -2.09
N THR A 75 -3.33 -10.36 -2.03
CA THR A 75 -2.06 -10.66 -2.70
C THR A 75 -2.23 -11.07 -4.17
N ASP A 76 -3.42 -11.56 -4.57
CA ASP A 76 -3.74 -11.92 -5.97
C ASP A 76 -3.70 -10.71 -6.91
N THR A 77 -3.86 -9.50 -6.38
CA THR A 77 -3.80 -8.27 -7.16
C THR A 77 -2.39 -7.88 -7.59
N ASN A 78 -1.35 -8.50 -7.03
CA ASN A 78 0.06 -8.08 -7.14
C ASN A 78 0.35 -6.64 -6.65
N ILE A 79 -0.63 -5.92 -6.09
CA ILE A 79 -0.44 -4.62 -5.48
C ILE A 79 0.33 -4.79 -4.17
N PHE A 80 -0.01 -5.82 -3.39
CA PHE A 80 0.58 -6.09 -2.09
C PHE A 80 1.52 -7.29 -2.14
N LYS A 81 2.70 -7.13 -1.52
CA LYS A 81 3.62 -8.24 -1.32
C LYS A 81 3.09 -9.18 -0.25
N LYS A 82 3.21 -10.50 -0.46
CA LYS A 82 2.81 -11.53 0.51
C LYS A 82 3.44 -11.32 1.90
N ASN A 83 4.69 -10.84 1.95
CA ASN A 83 5.41 -10.57 3.21
C ASN A 83 4.93 -9.31 3.95
N ASN A 84 4.10 -8.48 3.30
CA ASN A 84 3.48 -7.30 3.91
C ASN A 84 2.10 -7.62 4.51
N VAL A 85 1.62 -8.86 4.42
CA VAL A 85 0.36 -9.28 5.04
C VAL A 85 0.68 -10.17 6.23
N ILE A 86 0.28 -9.74 7.44
CA ILE A 86 0.59 -10.43 8.69
C ILE A 86 -0.71 -10.95 9.31
N HIS A 87 -0.66 -12.14 9.90
CA HIS A 87 -1.74 -12.66 10.73
C HIS A 87 -1.53 -12.26 12.19
N ILE A 88 -2.56 -11.71 12.81
CA ILE A 88 -2.66 -11.52 14.25
C ILE A 88 -3.78 -12.44 14.76
N PRO A 89 -3.44 -13.52 15.48
CA PRO A 89 -4.44 -14.35 16.14
C PRO A 89 -5.23 -13.54 17.17
N ILE A 90 -6.48 -13.94 17.40
CA ILE A 90 -7.41 -13.28 18.33
C ILE A 90 -6.84 -13.26 19.77
N ASP A 91 -6.05 -14.28 20.14
CA ASP A 91 -5.42 -14.37 21.46
C ASP A 91 -4.25 -13.39 21.64
N ASN A 92 -3.83 -12.68 20.58
CA ASN A 92 -2.66 -11.81 20.58
C ASN A 92 -2.95 -10.42 20.02
N ILE A 93 -4.10 -9.85 20.41
CA ILE A 93 -4.53 -8.49 20.03
C ILE A 93 -3.50 -7.43 20.43
N GLU A 94 -2.64 -7.67 21.42
CA GLU A 94 -1.60 -6.72 21.80
C GLU A 94 -0.65 -6.35 20.65
N LYS A 95 -0.43 -7.24 19.67
CA LYS A 95 0.39 -6.96 18.48
C LYS A 95 -0.21 -5.93 17.52
N VAL A 96 -1.48 -5.60 17.70
CA VAL A 96 -2.20 -4.59 16.92
C VAL A 96 -1.53 -3.22 17.01
N LYS A 97 -0.94 -2.88 18.17
CA LYS A 97 -0.25 -1.58 18.42
C LYS A 97 0.97 -1.33 17.52
N GLU A 98 1.54 -2.38 16.93
CA GLU A 98 2.71 -2.29 16.06
C GLU A 98 2.34 -1.95 14.61
N HIS A 99 1.04 -1.96 14.28
CA HIS A 99 0.54 -1.88 12.90
C HIS A 99 -0.35 -0.64 12.70
N THR A 100 -0.29 -0.08 11.48
CA THR A 100 -1.04 1.12 11.10
C THR A 100 -2.26 0.83 10.23
N ILE A 101 -2.40 -0.41 9.75
CA ILE A 101 -3.55 -0.88 8.96
C ILE A 101 -3.97 -2.23 9.51
N LEU A 102 -5.21 -2.27 9.98
CA LEU A 102 -5.83 -3.41 10.62
C LEU A 102 -7.00 -3.84 9.76
N LEU A 103 -6.99 -5.09 9.30
CA LEU A 103 -8.10 -5.73 8.62
C LEU A 103 -8.72 -6.74 9.60
N VAL A 104 -9.91 -6.44 10.08
CA VAL A 104 -10.61 -7.22 11.09
C VAL A 104 -11.67 -8.07 10.41
N ASP A 105 -11.63 -9.38 10.62
CA ASP A 105 -12.73 -10.26 10.25
C ASP A 105 -13.81 -10.22 11.32
N TRP A 106 -14.97 -9.66 10.98
CA TRP A 106 -16.06 -9.46 11.92
C TRP A 106 -16.59 -10.78 12.50
N GLU A 107 -16.73 -11.79 11.65
CA GLU A 107 -17.38 -13.05 12.00
C GLU A 107 -16.63 -13.77 13.13
N THR A 108 -15.31 -13.56 13.21
CA THR A 108 -14.46 -14.17 14.24
C THR A 108 -14.08 -13.21 15.37
N CYS A 109 -14.06 -11.90 15.13
CA CYS A 109 -13.56 -10.91 16.09
C CYS A 109 -14.63 -9.97 16.68
N SER A 110 -15.91 -10.20 16.40
CA SER A 110 -17.01 -9.33 16.86
C SER A 110 -17.00 -9.05 18.37
N ASN A 111 -16.67 -10.05 19.19
CA ASN A 111 -16.56 -9.95 20.64
C ASN A 111 -15.32 -9.18 21.14
N GLN A 112 -14.30 -9.01 20.28
CA GLN A 112 -13.02 -8.38 20.61
C GLN A 112 -12.86 -7.01 19.94
N ILE A 113 -13.87 -6.53 19.21
CA ILE A 113 -13.76 -5.31 18.41
C ILE A 113 -13.40 -4.09 19.26
N ASP A 114 -13.94 -3.98 20.47
CA ASP A 114 -13.63 -2.89 21.39
C ASP A 114 -12.18 -2.94 21.87
N ASN A 115 -11.68 -4.14 22.16
CA ASN A 115 -10.28 -4.36 22.53
C ASN A 115 -9.33 -4.00 21.38
N ILE A 116 -9.71 -4.29 20.13
CA ILE A 116 -8.95 -3.87 18.94
C ILE A 116 -8.91 -2.35 18.82
N PHE A 117 -10.04 -1.67 19.04
CA PHE A 117 -10.08 -0.20 19.01
C PHE A 117 -9.28 0.46 20.14
N ILE A 118 -9.20 -0.17 21.31
CA ILE A 118 -8.39 0.31 22.44
C ILE A 118 -6.91 0.06 22.19
N ALA A 119 -6.55 -1.12 21.66
CA ALA A 119 -5.17 -1.54 21.42
C ALA A 119 -4.52 -0.86 20.20
N ARG A 120 -5.31 -0.22 19.33
CA ARG A 120 -4.78 0.46 18.13
C ARG A 120 -3.78 1.55 18.54
N LYS A 121 -2.71 1.67 17.76
CA LYS A 121 -1.61 2.59 18.05
C LYS A 121 -2.05 4.04 18.28
N ASN A 122 -2.95 4.54 17.43
CA ASN A 122 -3.52 5.87 17.51
C ASN A 122 -4.79 5.97 16.66
N ASN A 123 -5.44 7.13 16.67
CA ASN A 123 -6.64 7.41 15.87
C ASN A 123 -6.38 7.44 14.35
N ASN A 124 -5.12 7.52 13.93
CA ASN A 124 -4.71 7.48 12.54
C ASN A 124 -4.53 6.04 12.04
N THR A 125 -4.49 5.02 12.90
CA THR A 125 -4.50 3.62 12.46
C THR A 125 -5.80 3.31 11.74
N ALA A 126 -5.70 2.81 10.50
CA ALA A 126 -6.86 2.41 9.73
C ALA A 126 -7.41 1.08 10.24
N VAL A 127 -8.73 1.04 10.46
CA VAL A 127 -9.45 -0.17 10.85
C VAL A 127 -10.47 -0.50 9.78
N ILE A 128 -10.25 -1.59 9.07
CA ILE A 128 -11.11 -2.05 7.99
C ILE A 128 -11.78 -3.32 8.49
N ILE A 129 -13.09 -3.28 8.68
CA ILE A 129 -13.87 -4.42 9.18
C ILE A 129 -14.51 -5.11 7.98
N TYR A 130 -14.11 -6.34 7.72
CA TYR A 130 -14.75 -7.20 6.74
C TYR A 130 -15.90 -7.95 7.41
N ALA A 131 -17.13 -7.68 6.98
CA ALA A 131 -18.34 -8.24 7.57
C ALA A 131 -19.35 -8.63 6.49
N LYS A 132 -20.13 -9.68 6.75
CA LYS A 132 -21.28 -10.00 5.89
C LYS A 132 -22.34 -8.91 6.02
N ALA A 133 -23.14 -8.74 4.98
CA ALA A 133 -24.25 -7.78 5.02
C ALA A 133 -25.22 -8.16 6.16
N GLY A 134 -25.50 -7.22 7.05
CA GLY A 134 -26.41 -7.41 8.18
C GLY A 134 -25.85 -8.19 9.36
N SER A 135 -24.57 -8.62 9.37
CA SER A 135 -24.02 -9.36 10.51
C SER A 135 -23.56 -8.50 11.68
N ILE A 136 -23.41 -7.19 11.48
CA ILE A 136 -23.14 -6.22 12.54
C ILE A 136 -24.48 -5.71 13.09
N PRO A 137 -24.76 -5.83 14.40
CA PRO A 137 -25.95 -5.24 15.01
C PRO A 137 -26.03 -3.73 14.80
N ASN A 138 -27.22 -3.18 14.58
CA ASN A 138 -27.41 -1.75 14.30
C ASN A 138 -26.82 -0.83 15.37
N GLU A 139 -26.97 -1.19 16.65
CA GLU A 139 -26.40 -0.45 17.77
C GLU A 139 -24.87 -0.39 17.66
N LYS A 140 -24.24 -1.54 17.37
CA LYS A 140 -22.79 -1.64 17.25
C LYS A 140 -22.25 -0.98 15.99
N MET A 141 -23.01 -1.00 14.90
CA MET A 141 -22.67 -0.27 13.67
C MET A 141 -22.55 1.23 13.94
N GLY A 142 -23.45 1.82 14.72
CA GLY A 142 -23.39 3.22 15.10
C GLY A 142 -22.12 3.57 15.89
N GLU A 143 -21.71 2.69 16.81
CA GLU A 143 -20.45 2.87 17.56
C GLU A 143 -19.22 2.80 16.64
N ILE A 144 -19.18 1.82 15.75
CA ILE A 144 -18.09 1.61 14.78
C ILE A 144 -17.98 2.79 13.82
N ALA A 145 -19.10 3.27 13.29
CA ALA A 145 -19.14 4.37 12.33
C ALA A 145 -18.60 5.69 12.88
N ASN A 146 -18.67 5.87 14.21
CA ASN A 146 -18.13 7.05 14.88
C ASN A 146 -16.64 6.94 15.23
N LYS A 147 -15.98 5.80 14.97
CA LYS A 147 -14.54 5.63 15.20
C LYS A 147 -13.75 6.25 14.03
N SER A 148 -12.68 6.96 14.38
CA SER A 148 -11.77 7.55 13.39
C SER A 148 -11.15 6.49 12.50
N ASN A 149 -10.97 6.85 11.21
CA ASN A 149 -10.29 6.04 10.20
C ASN A 149 -10.76 4.57 10.15
N THR A 150 -12.08 4.39 10.29
CA THR A 150 -12.73 3.08 10.34
C THR A 150 -13.68 2.94 9.17
N VAL A 151 -13.67 1.77 8.52
CA VAL A 151 -14.56 1.47 7.40
C VAL A 151 -15.05 0.03 7.51
N VAL A 152 -16.33 -0.17 7.20
CA VAL A 152 -16.94 -1.50 7.12
C VAL A 152 -17.15 -1.87 5.66
N VAL A 153 -16.71 -3.06 5.29
CA VAL A 153 -16.78 -3.57 3.92
C VAL A 153 -17.33 -4.98 3.90
N ASN A 154 -18.11 -5.29 2.88
CA ASN A 154 -18.76 -6.59 2.68
C ASN A 154 -18.41 -7.24 1.34
N PHE A 155 -17.67 -6.53 0.46
CA PHE A 155 -17.25 -7.02 -0.84
C PHE A 155 -15.73 -6.97 -0.97
N LYS A 156 -15.15 -8.04 -1.51
CA LYS A 156 -13.70 -8.15 -1.79
C LYS A 156 -13.17 -7.03 -2.69
N GLY A 157 -13.94 -6.61 -3.69
CA GLY A 157 -13.55 -5.49 -4.56
C GLY A 157 -13.47 -4.15 -3.82
N ARG A 158 -14.42 -3.89 -2.90
CA ARG A 158 -14.38 -2.68 -2.04
C ARG A 158 -13.26 -2.76 -1.01
N LEU A 159 -13.04 -3.93 -0.42
CA LEU A 159 -11.96 -4.17 0.53
C LEU A 159 -10.61 -3.68 -0.01
N LEU A 160 -10.27 -4.03 -1.25
CA LEU A 160 -9.02 -3.59 -1.87
C LEU A 160 -8.92 -2.07 -2.03
N ASN A 161 -10.00 -1.44 -2.50
CA ASN A 161 -10.08 0.01 -2.64
C ASN A 161 -9.90 0.70 -1.29
N ASP A 162 -10.56 0.18 -0.25
CA ASP A 162 -10.54 0.76 1.09
C ASP A 162 -9.19 0.54 1.79
N ILE A 163 -8.49 -0.59 1.55
CA ILE A 163 -7.10 -0.77 1.99
C ILE A 163 -6.18 0.25 1.30
N LEU A 164 -6.33 0.45 -0.01
CA LEU A 164 -5.50 1.39 -0.77
C LEU A 164 -5.74 2.84 -0.34
N ASN A 165 -7.00 3.23 -0.14
CA ASN A 165 -7.35 4.54 0.41
C ASN A 165 -6.78 4.71 1.82
N SER A 166 -6.90 3.68 2.66
CA SER A 166 -6.34 3.67 4.01
C SER A 166 -4.82 3.83 4.00
N LEU A 167 -4.09 3.21 3.07
CA LEU A 167 -2.64 3.40 2.93
C LEU A 167 -2.29 4.88 2.66
N ILE A 168 -3.08 5.55 1.84
CA ILE A 168 -2.88 6.95 1.48
C ILE A 168 -3.17 7.85 2.69
N THR A 169 -4.33 7.68 3.34
CA THR A 169 -4.74 8.53 4.48
C THR A 169 -3.87 8.31 5.71
N THR A 170 -3.43 7.08 5.98
CA THR A 170 -2.51 6.80 7.08
C THR A 170 -1.07 7.22 6.79
N SER A 171 -0.73 7.54 5.53
CA SER A 171 0.57 8.12 5.16
C SER A 171 0.66 9.62 5.41
N PHE A 172 -0.47 10.25 5.74
CA PHE A 172 -0.58 11.66 6.12
C PHE A 172 -0.34 11.90 7.63
N ASP A 173 0.48 11.06 8.29
CA ASP A 173 1.14 11.50 9.52
C ASP A 173 2.06 12.67 9.14
N GLY A 174 1.49 13.87 9.26
CA GLY A 174 2.16 15.14 9.03
C GLY A 174 3.41 15.18 9.87
N LYS A 175 4.54 15.16 9.17
CA LYS A 175 5.54 16.17 9.48
C LYS A 175 5.10 17.46 8.83
#